data_AF-A0A0F5HK84-F1
#
_entry.id   AF-A0A0F5HK84-F1
#
_cell.length_a   1.000
_cell.length_b   1.000
_cell.length_c   1.000
_cell.angle_alpha   90.00
_cell.angle_beta   90.00
_cell.angle_gamma   90.00
#
_symmetry.space_group_name_H-M   'P 1'
#
loop_
_entity.id
_entity.type
_entity.pdbx_description
1 polymer ?
#
loop_
_entity_poly.entity_id
_entity_poly.type
_entity_poly.pdbx_seq_one_letter_code
_entity_poly.pdbx_strand_id
1 'polypeptide(L)'
;MDLLNRINYLTQAEGDFLFRIQAYLEFKSNVIICREDKFKKKKKNVVEDDFELPKSATVSDIAEMIGKSRRQTSEIMNSLKEKEILLNPEGAG
;
A
#
# COMPACT_ATOMS: atom_id res chain seq x y z
N MET A 1 14.87 -3.52 13.10
CA MET A 1 14.20 -4.84 13.19
C MET A 1 13.33 -4.80 14.43
N ASP A 2 12.08 -4.41 14.19
CA ASP A 2 11.09 -3.88 15.13
C ASP A 2 10.49 -4.91 16.10
N LEU A 3 9.84 -4.40 17.15
CA LEU A 3 9.03 -5.15 18.11
C LEU A 3 8.12 -6.18 17.41
N LEU A 4 7.48 -5.80 16.30
CA LEU A 4 6.57 -6.63 15.52
C LEU A 4 7.22 -7.89 14.93
N ASN A 5 8.49 -7.83 14.55
CA ASN A 5 9.24 -9.01 14.11
C ASN A 5 9.67 -9.86 15.31
N ARG A 6 10.01 -9.22 16.45
CA ARG A 6 10.42 -9.93 17.67
C ARG A 6 9.28 -10.72 18.33
N ILE A 7 8.04 -10.25 18.19
CA ILE A 7 6.85 -10.96 18.69
C ILE A 7 6.24 -11.91 17.63
N ASN A 8 6.93 -12.14 16.51
CA ASN A 8 6.44 -12.94 15.36
C ASN A 8 5.08 -12.48 14.82
N TYR A 9 4.73 -11.21 15.03
CA TYR A 9 3.52 -10.64 14.46
C TYR A 9 3.67 -10.42 12.96
N LEU A 10 4.84 -9.95 12.52
CA LEU A 10 5.22 -9.85 11.13
C LEU A 10 6.19 -10.97 10.73
N THR A 11 5.95 -11.56 9.56
CA THR A 11 6.94 -12.44 8.93
C THR A 11 8.01 -11.63 8.21
N GLN A 12 9.17 -12.24 7.92
CA GLN A 12 10.22 -11.56 7.15
C GLN A 12 9.75 -11.12 5.76
N ALA A 13 8.90 -11.91 5.11
CA ALA A 13 8.34 -11.59 3.80
C ALA A 13 7.40 -10.37 3.85
N GLU A 14 6.58 -10.27 4.90
CA GLU A 14 5.71 -9.11 5.15
C GLU A 14 6.53 -7.86 5.48
N GLY A 15 7.58 -7.99 6.29
CA GLY A 15 8.47 -6.88 6.60
C GLY A 15 9.19 -6.33 5.37
N ASP A 16 9.74 -7.21 4.51
CA ASP A 16 10.36 -6.82 3.24
C ASP A 16 9.33 -6.19 2.29
N PHE A 17 8.11 -6.72 2.25
CA PHE A 17 7.01 -6.13 1.47
C PHE A 17 6.70 -4.71 1.94
N LEU A 18 6.44 -4.51 3.24
CA LEU A 18 6.14 -3.19 3.81
C LEU A 18 7.28 -2.20 3.56
N PHE A 19 8.53 -2.65 3.67
CA PHE A 19 9.69 -1.82 3.37
C PHE A 19 9.74 -1.38 1.90
N ARG A 20 9.41 -2.25 0.94
CA ARG A 20 9.41 -1.89 -0.49
C ARG A 20 8.24 -0.97 -0.86
N ILE A 21 7.08 -1.21 -0.26
CA ILE A 21 5.86 -0.46 -0.58
C ILE A 21 5.68 0.81 0.26
N GLN A 22 6.50 1.06 1.30
CA GLN A 22 6.37 2.24 2.17
C GLN A 22 6.34 3.57 1.39
N ALA A 23 7.09 3.63 0.28
CA ALA A 23 7.14 4.80 -0.60
C ALA A 23 5.84 4.99 -1.40
N TYR A 24 4.91 4.04 -1.35
CA TYR A 24 3.65 3.98 -2.09
C TYR A 24 2.44 3.88 -1.17
N LEU A 25 2.65 3.74 0.14
CA LEU A 25 1.58 3.83 1.13
C LEU A 25 1.09 5.28 1.23
N GLU A 26 -0.23 5.48 1.19
CA GLU A 26 -0.89 6.76 1.43
C GLU A 26 -1.05 6.97 2.93
N PHE A 27 -0.73 8.20 3.39
CA PHE A 27 -0.76 8.52 4.80
C PHE A 27 -2.19 8.79 5.24
N LYS A 28 -2.65 8.05 6.28
CA LYS A 28 -4.01 7.99 6.86
C LYS A 28 -4.89 6.86 6.33
N SER A 29 -4.89 6.56 5.04
CA SER A 29 -5.73 5.47 4.52
C SER A 29 -5.06 4.10 4.56
N ASN A 30 -3.73 4.01 4.71
CA ASN A 30 -2.98 2.75 4.61
C ASN A 30 -3.26 1.97 3.30
N VAL A 31 -3.67 2.69 2.25
CA VAL A 31 -3.88 2.15 0.89
C VAL A 31 -2.60 2.30 0.08
N ILE A 32 -2.31 1.32 -0.78
CA ILE A 32 -1.19 1.36 -1.72
C ILE A 32 -1.63 2.10 -2.99
N ILE A 33 -0.92 3.17 -3.33
CA ILE A 33 -1.23 4.04 -4.47
C ILE A 33 -0.15 3.98 -5.56
N CYS A 34 -0.55 4.19 -6.81
CA CYS A 34 0.39 4.21 -7.93
C CYS A 34 1.37 5.39 -7.83
N ARG A 35 2.62 5.15 -8.27
CA ARG A 35 3.70 6.15 -8.24
C ARG A 35 3.31 7.41 -9.01
N GLU A 36 2.71 7.25 -10.18
CA GLU A 36 2.31 8.37 -11.04
C GLU A 36 1.35 9.33 -10.33
N ASP A 37 0.43 8.83 -9.52
CA ASP A 37 -0.51 9.66 -8.76
C ASP A 37 0.09 10.24 -7.48
N LYS A 38 1.05 9.54 -6.84
CA LYS A 38 1.76 10.08 -5.65
C LYS A 38 2.63 11.30 -5.99
N PHE A 39 3.20 11.34 -7.20
CA PHE A 39 4.11 12.41 -7.64
C PHE A 39 3.50 13.42 -8.61
N LYS A 40 2.24 13.24 -9.04
CA LYS A 40 1.44 14.33 -9.60
C LYS A 40 1.26 15.39 -8.52
N LYS A 41 2.19 16.35 -8.51
CA LYS A 41 2.13 17.57 -7.71
C LYS A 41 0.68 18.03 -7.64
N LYS A 42 0.09 18.09 -6.45
CA LYS A 42 -1.10 18.91 -6.20
C LYS A 42 -0.74 20.32 -6.70
N LYS A 43 -1.09 20.64 -7.94
CA LYS A 43 -1.08 22.01 -8.43
C LYS A 43 -2.09 22.72 -7.56
N LYS A 44 -1.59 23.42 -6.54
CA LYS A 44 -2.33 24.47 -5.85
C LYS A 44 -2.95 25.33 -6.96
N ASN A 45 -4.27 25.34 -7.02
CA ASN A 45 -5.18 26.18 -7.81
C ASN A 45 -6.20 25.33 -8.57
N VAL A 46 -7.11 24.65 -7.88
CA VAL A 46 -8.50 24.52 -8.34
C VAL A 46 -9.39 24.48 -7.09
N VAL A 47 -10.32 25.41 -7.05
CA VAL A 47 -11.45 25.53 -6.13
C VAL A 47 -12.46 24.44 -6.53
N GLU A 48 -13.17 23.87 -5.55
CA GLU A 48 -14.24 22.85 -5.66
C GLU A 48 -13.81 21.37 -5.63
N ASP A 49 -14.06 20.74 -4.47
CA ASP A 49 -14.93 19.58 -4.30
C ASP A 49 -14.81 18.38 -5.26
N ASP A 50 -13.60 17.94 -5.58
CA ASP A 50 -13.38 16.56 -6.04
C ASP A 50 -12.11 15.99 -5.42
N PHE A 51 -12.28 15.34 -4.28
CA PHE A 51 -11.25 14.52 -3.65
C PHE A 51 -11.13 13.21 -4.45
N GLU A 52 -10.59 13.27 -5.68
CA GLU A 52 -10.30 12.05 -6.44
C GLU A 52 -9.31 11.22 -5.64
N LEU A 53 -9.80 10.09 -5.09
CA LEU A 53 -8.96 9.11 -4.42
C LEU A 53 -7.90 8.66 -5.42
N PRO A 54 -6.60 8.72 -5.07
CA PRO A 54 -5.53 8.28 -5.96
C PRO A 54 -5.82 6.85 -6.43
N LYS A 55 -5.60 6.56 -7.73
CA LYS A 55 -5.86 5.22 -8.27
C LYS A 55 -5.12 4.18 -7.42
N SER A 56 -5.90 3.29 -6.80
CA SER A 56 -5.36 2.18 -6.03
C SER A 56 -4.54 1.29 -6.96
N ALA A 57 -3.33 0.94 -6.53
CA ALA A 57 -2.49 0.02 -7.29
C ALA A 57 -3.14 -1.38 -7.29
N THR A 58 -3.25 -2.01 -8.46
CA THR A 58 -3.73 -3.39 -8.53
C THR A 58 -2.67 -4.34 -7.98
N VAL A 59 -3.07 -5.56 -7.61
CA VAL A 59 -2.12 -6.60 -7.15
C VAL A 59 -1.05 -6.90 -8.22
N SER A 60 -1.39 -6.76 -9.50
CA SER A 60 -0.44 -6.94 -10.61
C SER A 60 0.63 -5.83 -10.62
N ASP A 61 0.22 -4.57 -10.44
CA ASP A 61 1.15 -3.43 -10.41
C ASP A 61 2.11 -3.53 -9.22
N ILE A 62 1.59 -3.95 -8.06
CA ILE A 62 2.37 -4.16 -6.84
C ILE A 62 3.35 -5.32 -7.03
N ALA A 63 2.91 -6.42 -7.66
CA ALA A 63 3.74 -7.58 -7.93
C ALA A 63 4.95 -7.24 -8.83
N GLU A 64 4.71 -6.47 -9.89
CA GLU A 64 5.76 -5.96 -10.77
C GLU A 64 6.74 -5.06 -10.01
N MET A 65 6.22 -4.15 -9.19
CA MET A 65 7.02 -3.21 -8.40
C MET A 65 7.96 -3.90 -7.40
N ILE A 66 7.52 -4.99 -6.76
CA ILE A 66 8.32 -5.71 -5.76
C ILE A 66 9.11 -6.89 -6.35
N GLY A 67 8.94 -7.19 -7.64
CA GLY A 67 9.59 -8.31 -8.34
C GLY A 67 9.15 -9.69 -7.83
N LYS A 68 7.87 -9.85 -7.47
CA LYS A 68 7.28 -11.13 -7.05
C LYS A 68 6.16 -11.55 -7.98
N SER A 69 5.75 -12.81 -7.91
CA SER A 69 4.56 -13.26 -8.62
C SER A 69 3.29 -12.60 -8.05
N ARG A 70 2.27 -12.42 -8.90
CA ARG A 70 0.95 -11.91 -8.47
C ARG A 70 0.36 -12.74 -7.32
N ARG A 71 0.53 -14.07 -7.36
CA ARG A 71 0.04 -14.98 -6.32
C ARG A 71 0.71 -14.71 -4.97
N GLN A 72 2.05 -14.70 -4.93
CA GLN A 72 2.80 -14.41 -3.70
C GLN A 72 2.46 -13.02 -3.15
N THR A 73 2.31 -12.04 -4.03
CA THR A 73 1.92 -10.67 -3.66
C THR A 73 0.53 -10.66 -3.03
N SER A 74 -0.43 -11.37 -3.61
CA SER A 74 -1.78 -11.50 -3.06
C SER A 74 -1.80 -12.18 -1.69
N GLU A 75 -1.01 -13.24 -1.50
CA GLU A 75 -0.91 -13.95 -0.22
C GLU A 75 -0.38 -13.03 0.88
N ILE A 76 0.68 -12.26 0.58
CA ILE A 76 1.24 -11.27 1.53
C ILE A 76 0.25 -10.15 1.82
N MET A 77 -0.39 -9.59 0.78
CA MET A 77 -1.37 -8.51 0.96
C MET A 77 -2.58 -8.96 1.79
N ASN A 78 -3.09 -10.16 1.57
CA ASN A 78 -4.20 -10.69 2.36
C ASN A 78 -3.80 -10.88 3.83
N SER A 79 -2.61 -11.43 4.09
CA SER A 79 -2.12 -11.59 5.47
C SER A 79 -1.94 -10.24 6.18
N LEU A 80 -1.44 -9.22 5.46
CA LEU A 80 -1.31 -7.86 6.01
C LEU A 80 -2.67 -7.19 6.27
N LYS A 81 -3.71 -7.52 5.49
CA LYS A 81 -5.09 -7.05 5.73
C LYS A 81 -5.71 -7.73 6.95
N GLU A 82 -5.52 -9.03 7.12
CA GLU A 82 -5.96 -9.76 8.31
C GLU A 82 -5.33 -9.23 9.60
N LYS A 83 -4.11 -8.67 9.48
CA LYS A 83 -3.39 -7.98 10.56
C LYS A 83 -3.77 -6.50 10.68
N GLU A 84 -4.75 -6.01 9.92
CA GLU A 84 -5.21 -4.61 9.91
C GLU A 84 -4.09 -3.58 9.59
N ILE A 85 -3.02 -4.02 8.93
CA ILE A 85 -1.89 -3.16 8.53
C ILE A 85 -2.20 -2.46 7.20
N LEU A 86 -2.78 -3.20 6.25
CA LEU A 86 -3.25 -2.65 4.98
C LEU A 86 -4.77 -2.59 4.98
N LEU A 87 -5.31 -1.50 4.45
CA LEU A 87 -6.76 -1.35 4.27
C LEU A 87 -7.15 -1.55 2.81
N ASN A 88 -8.38 -2.00 2.60
CA ASN A 88 -8.95 -2.00 1.26
C ASN A 88 -9.21 -0.55 0.83
N PRO A 89 -9.01 -0.21 -0.46
CA PRO A 89 -9.33 1.12 -0.97
C PRO A 89 -10.80 1.53 -0.74
N GLU A 90 -11.71 0.56 -0.63
CA GLU A 90 -13.15 0.79 -0.36
C GLU A 90 -13.49 0.94 1.13
N GLY A 91 -12.56 0.63 2.04
CA GLY A 91 -12.77 0.67 3.50
C GLY A 91 -12.15 1.88 4.20
N ALA A 92 -11.59 2.84 3.44
CA ALA A 92 -10.96 4.05 3.96
C ALA A 92 -11.90 5.28 3.95
N GLY A 93 -13.22 5.03 3.87
CA GLY A 93 -14.27 6.05 3.90
C GLY A 93 -14.81 6.32 5.28
#